data_AF-A0A243S4U2-F1
#
_entry.id   AF-A0A243S4U2-F1
#
_cell.length_a   1.000
_cell.length_b   1.000
_cell.length_c   1.000
_cell.angle_alpha   90.00
_cell.angle_beta   90.00
_cell.angle_gamma   90.00
#
_symmetry.space_group_name_H-M   'P 1'
#
loop_
_entity.id
_entity.type
_entity.pdbx_description
1 polymer ?
#
loop_
_entity_poly.entity_id
_entity_poly.type
_entity_poly.pdbx_seq_one_letter_code
_entity_poly.pdbx_strand_id
1 'polypeptide(L)'
;MHHYPGYGPGGPLAAFWQRRISLRLLRVMVEHLPPSGATARAYNSHAWQPLDFAAADTRDLLNLLLTAFVNAHRDPKKPAVPWPEPGWRPGDPTPEESAAKSEEQQARARAAYQHILARAKGE
;
A
#
# COMPACT_ATOMS: atom_id res chain seq x y z
N MET A 1 -14.16 -4.52 -18.26
CA MET A 1 -15.17 -3.43 -18.30
C MET A 1 -16.53 -4.12 -18.33
N HIS A 2 -17.34 -4.01 -17.26
CA HIS A 2 -18.73 -4.49 -17.34
C HIS A 2 -19.48 -3.57 -18.30
N HIS A 3 -19.63 -4.01 -19.55
CA HIS A 3 -20.58 -3.41 -20.45
C HIS A 3 -21.95 -3.82 -19.96
N TYR A 4 -22.82 -2.86 -19.62
CA TYR A 4 -24.22 -3.13 -19.40
C TYR A 4 -24.88 -3.35 -20.77
N PRO A 5 -25.20 -4.61 -21.17
CA PRO A 5 -25.87 -4.83 -22.43
C PRO A 5 -27.29 -4.25 -22.33
N GLY A 6 -27.71 -3.47 -23.33
CA GLY A 6 -29.08 -2.93 -23.42
C GLY A 6 -29.25 -1.41 -23.36
N TYR A 7 -28.18 -0.64 -23.12
CA TYR A 7 -28.28 0.84 -22.98
C TYR A 7 -27.89 1.62 -24.25
N GLY A 8 -27.40 0.93 -25.29
CA GLY A 8 -26.98 1.53 -26.57
C GLY A 8 -25.60 2.20 -26.53
N PRO A 9 -25.20 2.90 -27.62
CA PRO A 9 -23.94 3.61 -27.70
C PRO A 9 -23.84 4.69 -26.60
N GLY A 10 -22.73 4.70 -25.84
CA GLY A 10 -22.51 5.66 -24.75
C GLY A 10 -22.91 5.18 -23.34
N GLY A 11 -23.49 3.97 -23.22
CA GLY A 11 -23.72 3.32 -21.93
C GLY A 11 -24.79 3.99 -21.05
N PRO A 12 -24.86 3.62 -19.76
CA PRO A 12 -25.96 4.03 -18.88
C PRO A 12 -26.05 5.55 -18.64
N LEU A 13 -24.92 6.26 -18.66
CA LEU A 13 -24.93 7.72 -18.50
C LEU A 13 -25.60 8.40 -19.70
N ALA A 14 -25.27 7.98 -20.93
CA ALA A 14 -25.92 8.50 -22.14
C ALA A 14 -27.42 8.17 -22.14
N ALA A 15 -27.81 6.97 -21.70
CA ALA A 15 -29.21 6.59 -21.56
C ALA A 15 -29.97 7.45 -20.54
N PHE A 16 -29.32 7.87 -19.45
CA PHE A 16 -29.90 8.81 -18.48
C PHE A 16 -30.12 10.20 -19.10
N TRP A 17 -29.12 10.75 -19.79
CA TRP A 17 -29.25 12.04 -20.47
C TRP A 17 -30.32 12.04 -21.56
N GLN A 18 -30.48 10.90 -22.26
CA GLN A 18 -31.55 10.67 -23.23
C GLN A 18 -32.92 10.39 -22.58
N ARG A 19 -33.03 10.47 -21.25
CA ARG A 19 -34.24 10.18 -20.47
C ARG A 19 -34.80 8.75 -20.67
N ARG A 20 -33.96 7.81 -21.11
CA ARG A 20 -34.33 6.40 -21.28
C ARG A 20 -34.33 5.63 -19.95
N ILE A 21 -33.58 6.13 -18.96
CA ILE A 21 -33.56 5.58 -17.60
C ILE A 21 -33.75 6.67 -16.55
N SER A 22 -34.30 6.28 -15.40
CA SER A 22 -34.52 7.18 -14.27
C SER A 22 -33.26 7.35 -13.42
N LEU A 23 -33.21 8.44 -12.64
CA LEU A 23 -32.14 8.68 -11.66
C LEU A 23 -32.05 7.55 -10.62
N ARG A 24 -33.20 7.00 -10.21
CA ARG A 24 -33.25 5.87 -9.27
C ARG A 24 -32.57 4.64 -9.84
N LEU A 25 -32.77 4.35 -11.13
CA LEU A 25 -32.11 3.23 -11.79
C LEU A 25 -30.60 3.50 -11.96
N LEU A 26 -30.21 4.72 -12.36
CA LEU A 26 -28.80 5.09 -12.45
C LEU A 26 -28.09 4.93 -11.10
N ARG A 27 -28.72 5.33 -10.00
CA ARG A 27 -28.20 5.17 -8.63
C ARG A 27 -27.92 3.70 -8.29
N VAL A 28 -28.88 2.81 -8.55
CA VAL A 28 -28.73 1.35 -8.34
C VAL A 28 -27.52 0.81 -9.11
N MET A 29 -27.32 1.25 -10.36
CA MET A 29 -26.18 0.82 -11.18
C MET A 29 -24.83 1.31 -10.65
N VAL A 30 -24.78 2.45 -9.97
CA VAL A 30 -23.57 2.99 -9.35
C VAL A 30 -23.30 2.30 -8.00
N GLU A 31 -24.33 2.10 -7.18
CA GLU A 31 -24.20 1.46 -5.87
C GLU A 31 -23.81 -0.02 -5.96
N HIS A 32 -24.20 -0.71 -7.03
CA HIS A 32 -23.80 -2.09 -7.31
C HIS A 32 -22.60 -2.21 -8.26
N LEU A 33 -21.80 -1.15 -8.42
CA LEU A 33 -20.50 -1.27 -9.09
C LEU A 33 -19.64 -2.28 -8.33
N PRO A 34 -18.87 -3.13 -9.03
CA PRO A 34 -17.98 -4.06 -8.36
C PRO A 34 -16.96 -3.27 -7.50
N PRO A 35 -16.54 -3.83 -6.36
CA PRO A 35 -15.59 -3.18 -5.45
C PRO A 35 -14.21 -2.97 -6.08
N SER A 36 -13.94 -3.58 -7.24
CA SER A 36 -12.74 -3.39 -8.07
C SER A 36 -12.92 -2.33 -9.17
N GLY A 37 -14.04 -1.59 -9.16
CA GLY A 37 -14.38 -0.59 -10.17
C GLY A 37 -13.50 0.66 -10.14
N ALA A 38 -13.60 1.49 -11.18
CA ALA A 38 -12.86 2.75 -11.27
C ALA A 38 -13.17 3.70 -10.09
N THR A 39 -14.41 3.72 -9.63
CA THR A 39 -14.84 4.52 -8.47
C THR A 39 -14.14 4.09 -7.18
N ALA A 40 -14.01 2.78 -6.95
CA ALA A 40 -13.33 2.25 -5.78
C ALA A 40 -11.82 2.56 -5.80
N ARG A 41 -11.19 2.48 -6.99
CA ARG A 41 -9.79 2.90 -7.17
C ARG A 41 -9.57 4.38 -6.94
N ALA A 42 -10.51 5.23 -7.39
CA ALA A 42 -10.45 6.66 -7.15
C ALA A 42 -10.60 6.99 -5.66
N TYR A 43 -11.48 6.28 -4.95
CA TYR A 43 -11.67 6.46 -3.50
C TYR A 43 -10.45 6.02 -2.69
N ASN A 44 -9.88 4.86 -3.00
CA ASN A 44 -8.74 4.30 -2.26
C ASN A 44 -7.38 4.91 -2.65
N SER A 45 -7.34 5.84 -3.62
CA SER A 45 -6.12 6.41 -4.23
C SER A 45 -5.11 5.40 -4.81
N HIS A 46 -5.43 4.10 -4.80
CA HIS A 46 -4.63 3.02 -5.36
C HIS A 46 -5.48 1.96 -6.07
N ALA A 47 -4.83 1.17 -6.92
CA ALA A 47 -5.50 0.12 -7.70
C ALA A 47 -5.59 -1.24 -6.97
N TRP A 48 -4.79 -1.44 -5.92
CA TRP A 48 -4.68 -2.73 -5.24
C TRP A 48 -6.00 -3.20 -4.66
N GLN A 49 -6.29 -4.48 -4.90
CA GLN A 49 -7.40 -5.23 -4.36
C GLN A 49 -6.94 -6.03 -3.12
N PRO A 50 -7.86 -6.51 -2.28
CA PRO A 50 -7.50 -7.35 -1.12
C PRO A 50 -6.61 -8.56 -1.47
N LEU A 51 -6.80 -9.14 -2.66
CA LEU A 51 -5.97 -10.24 -3.13
C LEU A 51 -4.52 -9.81 -3.42
N ASP A 52 -4.30 -8.57 -3.87
CA ASP A 52 -2.96 -8.05 -4.12
C ASP A 52 -2.19 -7.88 -2.81
N PHE A 53 -2.86 -7.40 -1.76
CA PHE A 53 -2.28 -7.36 -0.40
C PHE A 53 -1.94 -8.75 0.12
N ALA A 54 -2.88 -9.70 0.01
CA ALA A 54 -2.64 -11.08 0.45
C ALA A 54 -1.49 -11.74 -0.33
N ALA A 55 -1.37 -11.47 -1.64
CA ALA A 55 -0.28 -11.97 -2.45
C ALA A 55 1.07 -11.36 -2.03
N ALA A 56 1.12 -10.06 -1.74
CA ALA A 56 2.31 -9.39 -1.21
C ALA A 56 2.74 -9.98 0.14
N ASP A 57 1.79 -10.15 1.08
CA ASP A 57 2.07 -10.73 2.39
C ASP A 57 2.57 -12.18 2.29
N THR A 58 1.98 -12.97 1.39
CA THR A 58 2.40 -14.35 1.13
C THR A 58 3.83 -14.38 0.57
N ARG A 59 4.15 -13.50 -0.38
CA ARG A 59 5.51 -13.39 -0.95
C ARG A 59 6.53 -13.02 0.13
N ASP A 60 6.22 -12.04 0.97
CA ASP A 60 7.13 -11.58 2.03
C ASP A 60 7.37 -12.68 3.06
N LEU A 61 6.31 -13.40 3.46
CA LEU A 61 6.42 -14.55 4.37
C LEU A 61 7.29 -15.66 3.78
N LEU A 62 7.10 -16.01 2.50
CA LEU A 62 7.91 -17.02 1.82
C LEU A 62 9.39 -16.64 1.77
N ASN A 63 9.69 -15.36 1.48
CA ASN A 63 11.07 -14.87 1.49
C ASN A 63 11.68 -14.96 2.90
N LEU A 64 10.93 -14.60 3.94
CA LEU A 64 11.38 -14.69 5.32
C LEU A 64 11.68 -16.14 5.71
N LEU A 65 10.77 -17.07 5.40
CA LEU A 65 10.94 -18.49 5.67
C LEU A 65 12.15 -19.07 4.94
N LEU A 66 12.34 -18.70 3.67
CA LEU A 66 13.50 -19.12 2.88
C LEU A 66 14.80 -18.60 3.52
N THR A 67 14.87 -17.31 3.88
CA THR A 67 16.05 -16.72 4.52
C THR A 67 16.32 -17.36 5.89
N ALA A 68 15.27 -17.65 6.67
CA ALA A 68 15.40 -18.36 7.94
C ALA A 68 16.00 -19.75 7.74
N PHE A 69 15.49 -20.49 6.76
CA PHE A 69 15.99 -21.82 6.42
C PHE A 69 17.46 -21.77 5.98
N VAL A 70 17.81 -20.85 5.07
CA VAL A 70 19.20 -20.67 4.60
C VAL A 70 20.13 -20.33 5.76
N ASN A 71 19.71 -19.42 6.66
CA ASN A 71 20.51 -19.02 7.80
C ASN A 71 20.66 -20.12 8.86
N ALA A 72 19.64 -20.95 9.04
CA ALA A 72 19.68 -22.09 9.96
C ALA A 72 20.65 -23.19 9.48
N HIS A 73 20.78 -23.38 8.17
CA HIS A 73 21.66 -24.39 7.56
C HIS A 73 23.00 -23.83 7.03
N ARG A 74 23.29 -22.56 7.32
CA ARG A 74 24.52 -21.89 6.91
C ARG A 74 25.73 -22.43 7.72
N ASP A 75 26.88 -22.53 7.05
CA ASP A 75 28.17 -22.71 7.71
C ASP A 75 28.43 -21.58 8.74
N PRO A 76 28.67 -21.88 10.03
CA PRO A 76 28.92 -20.88 11.07
C PRO A 76 29.99 -19.84 10.72
N LYS A 77 30.94 -20.17 9.84
CA LYS A 77 32.04 -19.28 9.43
C LYS A 77 31.67 -18.27 8.35
N LYS A 78 30.61 -18.51 7.58
CA LYS A 78 30.13 -17.57 6.54
C LYS A 78 29.22 -16.54 7.19
N PRO A 79 29.10 -15.29 6.71
CA PRO A 79 28.13 -14.33 7.26
C PRO A 79 26.67 -14.76 7.01
N ALA A 80 25.76 -14.35 7.89
CA ALA A 80 24.33 -14.61 7.72
C ALA A 80 23.77 -13.81 6.54
N VAL A 81 22.83 -14.41 5.81
CA VAL A 81 22.05 -13.70 4.80
C VAL A 81 21.19 -12.67 5.51
N PRO A 82 21.19 -11.40 5.05
CA PRO A 82 20.35 -10.36 5.66
C PRO A 82 18.88 -10.74 5.55
N TRP A 83 18.12 -10.38 6.58
CA TRP A 83 16.67 -10.57 6.56
C TRP A 83 16.05 -9.71 5.45
N PRO A 84 15.10 -10.27 4.68
CA PRO A 84 14.47 -9.52 3.61
C PRO A 84 13.56 -8.44 4.22
N GLU A 85 13.60 -7.25 3.63
CA GLU A 85 12.66 -6.18 3.95
C GLU A 85 11.32 -6.43 3.23
N PRO A 86 10.18 -6.06 3.84
CA PRO A 86 8.87 -6.15 3.20
C PRO A 86 8.84 -5.37 1.87
N GLY A 87 8.10 -5.91 0.90
CA GLY A 87 7.84 -5.18 -0.34
C GLY A 87 7.02 -3.91 -0.11
N TRP A 88 7.19 -2.92 -0.98
CA TRP A 88 6.38 -1.69 -0.95
C TRP A 88 4.88 -2.00 -1.20
N ARG A 89 4.00 -1.42 -0.39
CA ARG A 89 2.54 -1.47 -0.52
C ARG A 89 1.95 -0.06 -0.63
N PRO A 90 0.75 0.09 -1.22
CA PRO A 90 0.03 1.35 -1.15
C PRO A 90 -0.22 1.76 0.30
N GLY A 91 0.16 2.99 0.65
CA GLY A 91 0.11 3.50 2.02
C GLY A 91 1.46 3.45 2.75
N ASP A 92 2.42 2.69 2.26
CA ASP A 92 3.80 2.76 2.75
C ASP A 92 4.45 4.08 2.34
N PRO A 93 5.29 4.67 3.21
CA PRO A 93 6.01 5.88 2.85
C PRO A 93 6.88 5.61 1.63
N THR A 94 6.90 6.58 0.74
CA THR A 94 7.82 6.56 -0.40
C THR A 94 9.27 6.58 0.10
N PRO A 95 10.25 6.13 -0.71
CA PRO A 95 11.66 6.18 -0.32
C PRO A 95 12.11 7.59 0.11
N GLU A 96 11.58 8.64 -0.53
CA GLU A 96 11.85 10.03 -0.19
C GLU A 96 11.29 10.41 1.19
N GLU A 97 10.03 10.02 1.49
CA GLU A 97 9.41 10.25 2.79
C GLU A 97 10.09 9.47 3.92
N SER A 98 10.55 8.24 3.62
CA SER A 98 11.31 7.42 4.56
C SER A 98 12.68 8.03 4.86
N ALA A 99 13.37 8.53 3.84
CA ALA A 99 14.66 9.22 3.99
C ALA A 99 14.49 10.47 4.87
N ALA A 100 13.50 11.32 4.58
CA ALA A 100 13.21 12.52 5.35
C ALA A 100 12.91 12.20 6.84
N LYS A 101 12.07 11.19 7.11
CA LYS A 101 11.82 10.74 8.49
C LYS A 101 13.07 10.22 9.18
N SER A 102 13.96 9.55 8.47
CA SER A 102 15.22 9.06 9.04
C SER A 102 16.14 10.22 9.44
N GLU A 103 16.23 11.27 8.63
CA GLU A 103 17.01 12.48 8.91
C GLU A 103 16.45 13.23 10.13
N GLU A 104 15.13 13.37 10.21
CA GLU A 104 14.46 13.95 11.38
C GLU A 104 14.75 13.16 12.66
N GLN A 105 14.69 11.83 12.60
CA GLN A 105 15.01 10.96 13.75
C GLN A 105 16.47 11.11 14.17
N GLN A 106 17.41 11.16 13.22
CA GLN A 106 18.82 11.40 13.50
C GLN A 106 19.05 12.77 14.14
N ALA A 107 18.38 13.81 13.65
CA ALA A 107 18.46 15.16 14.23
C ALA A 107 17.95 15.18 15.66
N ARG A 108 16.80 14.52 15.93
CA ARG A 108 16.24 14.38 17.29
C ARG A 108 17.18 13.60 18.21
N ALA A 109 17.77 12.51 17.74
CA ALA A 109 18.71 11.72 18.52
C ALA A 109 19.97 12.52 18.88
N ARG A 110 20.53 13.27 17.93
CA ARG A 110 21.68 14.16 18.17
C ARG A 110 21.34 15.25 19.19
N ALA A 111 20.18 15.88 19.07
CA ALA A 111 19.72 16.90 20.00
C ALA A 111 19.53 16.33 21.43
N ALA A 112 18.92 15.15 21.55
CA ALA A 112 18.73 14.46 22.83
C ALA A 112 20.08 14.11 23.48
N TYR A 113 21.04 13.59 22.70
CA TYR A 113 22.37 13.28 23.20
C TYR A 113 23.11 14.52 23.70
N GLN A 114 23.07 15.62 22.96
CA GLN A 114 23.66 16.90 23.38
C GLN A 114 23.02 17.42 24.68
N HIS A 115 21.70 17.30 24.82
CA HIS A 115 21.00 17.68 26.03
C HIS A 115 21.42 16.83 27.25
N ILE A 116 21.63 15.53 27.07
CA ILE A 116 22.16 14.65 28.13
C ILE A 116 23.58 15.06 28.51
N LEU A 117 24.46 15.28 27.53
CA LEU A 117 25.84 15.72 27.79
C LEU A 117 25.91 17.07 28.51
N ALA A 118 25.04 18.01 28.15
CA ALA A 118 24.95 19.31 28.81
C ALA A 118 24.53 19.17 30.29
N ARG A 119 23.61 18.25 30.60
CA ARG A 119 23.25 17.93 31.99
C ARG A 119 24.37 17.22 32.75
N ALA A 120 25.11 16.33 32.09
CA ALA A 120 26.21 15.59 32.70
C ALA A 120 27.47 16.44 32.96
N LYS A 121 27.65 17.55 32.24
CA LYS A 121 28.75 18.51 32.45
C LYS A 121 28.42 19.64 33.44
N GLY A 122 27.19 19.70 33.94
CA GLY A 122 26.75 20.70 34.90
C GLY A 122 26.78 20.17 36.34
N GLU A 123 27.98 20.00 36.88
CA GLU A 123 28.34 20.16 38.30
C GLU A 123 29.54 21.09 38.37
#